data_AF-A0A1Y6BF48-F1
#
_entry.id   AF-A0A1Y6BF48-F1
#
_cell.length_a   1.000
_cell.length_b   1.000
_cell.length_c   1.000
_cell.angle_alpha   90.00
_cell.angle_beta   90.00
_cell.angle_gamma   90.00
#
_symmetry.space_group_name_H-M   'P 1'
#
loop_
_entity.id
_entity.type
_entity.pdbx_description
1 polymer ?
#
loop_
_entity_poly.entity_id
_entity_poly.type
_entity_poly.pdbx_seq_one_letter_code
_entity_poly.pdbx_strand_id
1 'polypeptide(L)'
;MKLWTPAIALILAGCGASQNPSSLDEAWDTRNDPIIMDTSRNYEKNFANLPRSANLSKQPWSGDYWASYRGGISYRWNASVAEIDRYRYDPKPYYNLSQNQLRQLSPAEKYDILRGRRDYPLTQSERRRTRVLQSIPGRPEYIPGYKIPTWEGLCHAWAPATYSFEEPQPVTMRSPEGIEVPFGSSDIKALITYFMHQKQSSARTQFLGRRCNESFENLSGEALKKAKESSACRDVNAGAFHVVISNQIGIADESFVVDVTRDAEVWNQAIEGYSVQVVERRPVEQGYRNMAQGTETIVRVKTTMAYTVEVPSRWAGDTIKGPGTFRPATYRVTYDYWLELDAWGDILGGKWNTETRPDFLWKQTIPDFGAEWSELRKLYQASINGGVTPPEPGPQPEPPTDDMKPGFQIKFTHNKCVDIIGGVARSGQAVVQRTCDGRATQRWNFVARGNGWSLIQSAANPELCLDLESSSMQPGSRIIAYRCTGTSNQLWQITRFTFPGTANPEFTAIKVGHGSNMCMAPHPSQYYLDRAQLGQYQCTGNSFDRIVTPFPYLN
;
A
#
# COMPACT_ATOMS: atom_id res chain seq x y z
N MET A 1 -61.01 57.42 15.83
CA MET A 1 -60.11 58.56 15.54
C MET A 1 -58.74 58.27 16.14
N LYS A 2 -57.68 58.25 15.30
CA LYS A 2 -56.20 58.29 15.55
C LYS A 2 -55.60 57.21 16.49
N LEU A 3 -54.73 56.26 16.08
CA LEU A 3 -53.45 56.21 15.32
C LEU A 3 -52.16 56.34 16.20
N TRP A 4 -51.34 55.29 16.13
CA TRP A 4 -49.85 55.20 16.01
C TRP A 4 -48.91 54.95 17.22
N THR A 5 -48.24 53.77 17.12
CA THR A 5 -46.86 53.29 17.43
C THR A 5 -45.92 54.01 18.41
N PRO A 6 -45.00 53.21 19.01
CA PRO A 6 -43.57 53.56 18.91
C PRO A 6 -42.65 52.41 18.49
N ALA A 7 -41.54 52.80 17.87
CA ALA A 7 -40.45 51.99 17.36
C ALA A 7 -39.51 51.50 18.49
N ILE A 8 -38.96 50.30 18.33
CA ILE A 8 -37.82 49.79 19.13
C ILE A 8 -36.56 49.91 18.28
N ALA A 9 -35.62 50.71 18.76
CA ALA A 9 -34.30 50.92 18.18
C ALA A 9 -33.35 49.76 18.53
N LEU A 10 -32.56 49.35 17.53
CA LEU A 10 -31.40 48.47 17.66
C LEU A 10 -30.37 49.06 18.62
N ILE A 11 -29.90 48.25 19.59
CA ILE A 11 -28.60 48.41 20.23
C ILE A 11 -27.74 47.21 19.82
N LEU A 12 -26.70 47.51 19.04
CA LEU A 12 -25.57 46.63 18.76
C LEU A 12 -24.76 46.45 20.05
N ALA A 13 -24.78 45.23 20.60
CA ALA A 13 -23.79 44.78 21.57
C ALA A 13 -22.99 43.65 20.93
N GLY A 14 -21.80 44.00 20.43
CA GLY A 14 -20.75 43.03 20.18
C GLY A 14 -20.21 42.53 21.51
N CYS A 15 -20.27 41.22 21.72
CA CYS A 15 -19.47 40.50 22.70
C CYS A 15 -18.91 39.26 22.01
N GLY A 16 -17.59 39.14 22.02
CA GLY A 16 -16.85 38.07 21.38
C GLY A 16 -17.28 36.70 21.87
N ALA A 17 -17.43 35.78 20.93
CA ALA A 17 -17.54 34.36 21.23
C ALA A 17 -16.16 33.85 21.67
N SER A 18 -15.88 33.82 22.97
CA SER A 18 -14.88 32.89 23.49
C SER A 18 -15.48 31.49 23.45
N GLN A 19 -15.33 30.80 22.31
CA GLN A 19 -15.50 29.36 22.29
C GLN A 19 -14.38 28.76 23.14
N ASN A 20 -14.72 28.30 24.33
CA ASN A 20 -13.80 27.60 25.23
C ASN A 20 -13.85 26.11 24.88
N PRO A 21 -12.86 25.51 24.20
CA PRO A 21 -12.89 24.11 23.82
C PRO A 21 -11.84 23.37 24.66
N SER A 22 -12.14 23.05 25.91
CA SER A 22 -11.21 22.23 26.71
C SER A 22 -11.93 21.37 27.74
N SER A 23 -12.63 20.35 27.25
CA SER A 23 -12.73 19.12 28.03
C SER A 23 -11.47 18.31 27.73
N LEU A 24 -10.58 18.17 28.70
CA LEU A 24 -9.42 17.27 28.66
C LEU A 24 -9.73 16.17 29.65
N ASP A 25 -9.77 14.91 29.24
CA ASP A 25 -9.83 13.71 30.09
C ASP A 25 -9.01 12.67 29.35
N GLU A 26 -8.13 11.99 30.07
CA GLU A 26 -7.89 10.55 30.02
C GLU A 26 -6.52 10.27 30.66
N ALA A 27 -6.49 10.13 31.99
CA ALA A 27 -5.46 9.28 32.58
C ALA A 27 -5.58 7.90 31.90
N TRP A 28 -4.48 7.31 31.45
CA TRP A 28 -4.59 5.99 30.85
C TRP A 28 -5.12 4.99 31.89
N ASP A 29 -6.10 4.19 31.48
CA ASP A 29 -6.60 3.11 32.32
C ASP A 29 -5.63 1.91 32.31
N THR A 30 -5.98 0.85 33.03
CA THR A 30 -5.15 -0.36 33.11
C THR A 30 -4.95 -1.08 31.78
N ARG A 31 -5.73 -0.78 30.73
CA ARG A 31 -5.55 -1.33 29.37
C ARG A 31 -4.76 -0.42 28.45
N ASN A 32 -4.66 0.85 28.80
CA ASN A 32 -3.87 1.85 28.10
C ASN A 32 -2.54 2.13 28.80
N ASP A 33 -2.23 1.46 29.92
CA ASP A 33 -0.96 1.67 30.62
C ASP A 33 0.22 1.28 29.71
N PRO A 34 1.14 2.23 29.38
CA PRO A 34 2.32 1.95 28.56
C PRO A 34 3.18 0.80 29.06
N ILE A 35 3.11 0.49 30.37
CA ILE A 35 3.86 -0.61 30.97
C ILE A 35 3.54 -1.97 30.32
N ILE A 36 2.37 -2.12 29.69
CA ILE A 36 1.99 -3.33 28.96
C ILE A 36 2.98 -3.61 27.82
N MET A 37 3.45 -2.58 27.14
CA MET A 37 4.40 -2.67 26.03
C MET A 37 5.85 -2.69 26.51
N ASP A 38 6.09 -2.29 27.77
CA ASP A 38 7.41 -2.20 28.38
C ASP A 38 7.92 -3.55 28.90
N THR A 39 8.51 -4.31 27.99
CA THR A 39 9.20 -5.57 28.34
C THR A 39 10.47 -5.35 29.16
N SER A 40 11.01 -4.13 29.21
CA SER A 40 12.25 -3.77 29.91
C SER A 40 12.04 -3.25 31.34
N ARG A 41 10.79 -2.86 31.68
CA ARG A 41 10.38 -2.18 32.91
C ARG A 41 11.06 -0.82 33.18
N ASN A 42 11.53 -0.15 32.13
CA ASN A 42 12.30 1.09 32.22
C ASN A 42 11.82 2.17 31.24
N TYR A 43 10.55 2.19 30.84
CA TYR A 43 10.04 3.26 29.99
C TYR A 43 10.21 4.64 30.64
N GLU A 44 10.86 5.54 29.90
CA GLU A 44 10.93 6.96 30.21
C GLU A 44 9.56 7.60 29.98
N LYS A 45 9.07 8.38 30.95
CA LYS A 45 7.78 9.05 30.91
C LYS A 45 7.91 10.57 30.93
N ASN A 46 9.08 11.07 31.32
CA ASN A 46 9.35 12.49 31.36
C ASN A 46 9.42 13.06 29.95
N PHE A 47 8.51 13.98 29.64
CA PHE A 47 8.39 14.54 28.30
C PHE A 47 9.67 15.24 27.81
N ALA A 48 10.47 15.80 28.72
CA ALA A 48 11.72 16.47 28.36
C ALA A 48 12.83 15.49 27.96
N ASN A 49 12.79 14.26 28.48
CA ASN A 49 13.81 13.23 28.24
C ASN A 49 13.49 12.34 27.04
N LEU A 50 12.21 12.29 26.62
CA LEU A 50 11.78 11.49 25.48
C LEU A 50 12.36 12.04 24.15
N PRO A 51 12.90 11.17 23.27
CA PRO A 51 13.33 11.60 21.94
C PRO A 51 12.16 12.17 21.15
N ARG A 52 12.41 13.23 20.39
CA ARG A 52 11.37 13.87 19.56
C ARG A 52 11.30 13.32 18.14
N SER A 53 12.27 12.51 17.73
CA SER A 53 12.22 11.84 16.44
C SER A 53 13.21 10.69 16.42
N ALA A 54 12.85 9.60 15.75
CA ALA A 54 13.75 8.51 15.46
C ALA A 54 13.27 7.75 14.22
N ASN A 55 14.19 7.04 13.58
CA ASN A 55 13.89 5.99 12.61
C ASN A 55 14.63 4.75 13.06
N LEU A 56 14.02 3.59 12.85
CA LEU A 56 14.65 2.32 13.18
C LEU A 56 15.95 2.13 12.38
N SER A 57 16.98 1.60 13.03
CA SER A 57 18.24 1.25 12.37
C SER A 57 18.01 0.20 11.28
N LYS A 58 17.10 -0.74 11.54
CA LYS A 58 16.62 -1.74 10.60
C LYS A 58 15.16 -1.45 10.23
N GLN A 59 14.94 -1.14 8.97
CA GLN A 59 13.61 -0.88 8.44
C GLN A 59 12.84 -2.20 8.26
N PRO A 60 11.58 -2.30 8.71
CA PRO A 60 10.71 -3.40 8.36
C PRO A 60 10.57 -3.52 6.83
N TRP A 61 10.58 -4.75 6.30
CA TRP A 61 10.43 -4.98 4.86
C TRP A 61 8.96 -4.90 4.41
N SER A 62 8.71 -4.43 3.19
CA SER A 62 7.36 -4.45 2.61
C SER A 62 7.00 -5.84 2.07
N GLY A 63 5.70 -6.14 1.97
CA GLY A 63 5.23 -7.43 1.48
C GLY A 63 3.74 -7.43 1.16
N ASP A 64 3.16 -8.60 1.02
CA ASP A 64 1.72 -8.77 0.82
C ASP A 64 1.09 -9.28 2.12
N TYR A 65 -0.17 -8.93 2.37
CA TYR A 65 -0.99 -9.48 3.44
C TYR A 65 -1.56 -10.85 3.08
N TRP A 66 -1.29 -11.39 1.88
CA TRP A 66 -1.70 -12.74 1.45
C TRP A 66 -3.21 -12.94 1.60
N ALA A 67 -3.96 -12.16 0.83
CA ALA A 67 -5.41 -12.08 0.90
C ALA A 67 -6.11 -13.44 0.80
N SER A 68 -7.08 -13.69 1.68
CA SER A 68 -7.88 -14.92 1.70
C SER A 68 -8.64 -15.10 0.38
N TYR A 69 -9.16 -14.04 -0.23
CA TYR A 69 -9.89 -14.14 -1.51
C TYR A 69 -9.01 -14.57 -2.70
N ARG A 70 -7.68 -14.52 -2.55
CA ARG A 70 -6.69 -15.04 -3.51
C ARG A 70 -6.16 -16.42 -3.12
N GLY A 71 -6.65 -17.01 -2.04
CA GLY A 71 -6.14 -18.28 -1.53
C GLY A 71 -4.86 -18.15 -0.69
N GLY A 72 -4.56 -16.95 -0.19
CA GLY A 72 -3.44 -16.68 0.70
C GLY A 72 -2.10 -17.16 0.13
N ILE A 73 -1.31 -17.91 0.91
CA ILE A 73 0.02 -18.37 0.45
C ILE A 73 -0.02 -19.50 -0.59
N SER A 74 -1.22 -19.98 -0.94
CA SER A 74 -1.43 -20.89 -2.08
C SER A 74 -1.61 -20.16 -3.41
N TYR A 75 -1.58 -18.82 -3.39
CA TYR A 75 -1.65 -17.99 -4.60
C TYR A 75 -0.34 -18.05 -5.40
N ARG A 76 -0.44 -18.39 -6.69
CA ARG A 76 0.70 -18.39 -7.63
C ARG A 76 1.03 -16.97 -8.10
N TRP A 77 1.58 -16.15 -7.21
CA TRP A 77 1.83 -14.71 -7.44
C TRP A 77 2.73 -14.43 -8.65
N ASN A 78 3.66 -15.34 -8.94
CA ASN A 78 4.62 -15.22 -10.04
C ASN A 78 4.17 -15.92 -11.34
N ALA A 79 2.95 -16.47 -11.40
CA ALA A 79 2.48 -17.17 -12.59
C ALA A 79 1.96 -16.22 -13.68
N SER A 80 2.35 -16.50 -14.93
CA SER A 80 1.91 -15.74 -16.12
C SER A 80 0.57 -16.26 -16.65
N VAL A 81 -0.43 -16.32 -15.76
CA VAL A 81 -1.80 -16.76 -16.05
C VAL A 81 -2.81 -15.73 -15.52
N ALA A 82 -4.07 -15.85 -15.94
CA ALA A 82 -5.13 -14.98 -15.44
C ALA A 82 -5.25 -15.07 -13.91
N GLU A 83 -5.73 -14.01 -13.25
CA GLU A 83 -5.75 -13.96 -11.78
C GLU A 83 -6.51 -15.13 -11.16
N ILE A 84 -7.67 -15.49 -11.71
CA ILE A 84 -8.47 -16.64 -11.27
C ILE A 84 -7.69 -17.97 -11.41
N ASP A 85 -6.81 -18.10 -12.40
CA ASP A 85 -5.95 -19.27 -12.63
C ASP A 85 -4.85 -19.44 -11.59
N ARG A 86 -4.52 -18.37 -10.86
CA ARG A 86 -3.47 -18.40 -9.83
C ARG A 86 -3.91 -19.03 -8.53
N TYR A 87 -5.20 -19.32 -8.35
CA TYR A 87 -5.74 -20.01 -7.18
C TYR A 87 -6.81 -21.07 -7.48
N ARG A 88 -7.38 -21.11 -8.70
CA ARG A 88 -8.30 -22.21 -9.11
C ARG A 88 -7.61 -23.49 -9.57
N TYR A 89 -6.28 -23.55 -9.57
CA TYR A 89 -5.53 -24.67 -10.14
C TYR A 89 -5.63 -25.94 -9.30
N ASP A 90 -5.41 -27.10 -9.92
CA ASP A 90 -5.11 -28.35 -9.22
C ASP A 90 -3.60 -28.57 -9.15
N PRO A 91 -3.03 -28.87 -7.98
CA PRO A 91 -1.61 -29.21 -7.86
C PRO A 91 -1.28 -30.41 -8.77
N LYS A 92 -0.25 -30.27 -9.59
CA LYS A 92 0.20 -31.32 -10.54
C LYS A 92 1.46 -31.99 -10.01
N PRO A 93 1.74 -33.28 -10.33
CA PRO A 93 3.00 -33.92 -9.99
C PRO A 93 4.21 -33.08 -10.43
N TYR A 94 5.19 -32.92 -9.54
CA TYR A 94 6.27 -31.95 -9.72
C TYR A 94 7.56 -32.50 -10.35
N TYR A 95 7.71 -33.82 -10.51
CA TYR A 95 8.97 -34.47 -10.92
C TYR A 95 9.44 -34.13 -12.34
N ASN A 96 8.56 -33.58 -13.19
CA ASN A 96 8.86 -33.20 -14.57
C ASN A 96 8.71 -31.70 -14.83
N LEU A 97 8.62 -30.88 -13.78
CA LEU A 97 8.51 -29.44 -13.94
C LEU A 97 9.88 -28.83 -14.28
N SER A 98 9.91 -28.03 -15.34
CA SER A 98 11.06 -27.17 -15.64
C SER A 98 11.26 -26.12 -14.54
N GLN A 99 12.47 -25.56 -14.47
CA GLN A 99 12.77 -24.45 -13.55
C GLN A 99 11.79 -23.28 -13.71
N ASN A 100 11.42 -22.91 -14.94
CA ASN A 100 10.43 -21.86 -15.19
C ASN A 100 9.03 -22.20 -14.69
N GLN A 101 8.64 -23.47 -14.67
CA GLN A 101 7.36 -23.90 -14.09
C GLN A 101 7.44 -23.91 -12.56
N LEU A 102 8.54 -24.39 -11.98
CA LEU A 102 8.76 -24.35 -10.53
C LEU A 102 8.72 -22.91 -9.99
N ARG A 103 9.31 -21.94 -10.71
CA ARG A 103 9.27 -20.51 -10.34
C ARG A 103 7.85 -19.93 -10.24
N GLN A 104 6.88 -20.50 -10.96
CA GLN A 104 5.49 -20.04 -11.02
C GLN A 104 4.59 -20.71 -9.98
N LEU A 105 5.07 -21.73 -9.28
CA LEU A 105 4.33 -22.36 -8.19
C LEU A 105 4.13 -21.39 -7.03
N SER A 106 3.09 -21.63 -6.23
CA SER A 106 2.81 -20.82 -5.04
C SER A 106 3.84 -21.09 -3.95
N PRO A 107 3.99 -20.15 -2.99
CA PRO A 107 4.86 -20.37 -1.82
C PRO A 107 4.57 -21.69 -1.11
N ALA A 108 3.29 -22.02 -0.92
CA ALA A 108 2.85 -23.26 -0.30
C ALA A 108 3.27 -24.51 -1.09
N GLU A 109 3.07 -24.52 -2.42
CA GLU A 109 3.45 -25.65 -3.28
C GLU A 109 4.97 -25.88 -3.26
N LYS A 110 5.75 -24.79 -3.33
CA LYS A 110 7.21 -24.90 -3.28
C LYS A 110 7.70 -25.47 -1.95
N TYR A 111 7.08 -25.08 -0.84
CA TYR A 111 7.44 -25.60 0.47
C TYR A 111 7.05 -27.08 0.65
N ASP A 112 5.90 -27.49 0.11
CA ASP A 112 5.51 -28.90 0.05
C ASP A 112 6.55 -29.72 -0.73
N ILE A 113 7.02 -29.23 -1.88
CA ILE A 113 8.08 -29.88 -2.69
C ILE A 113 9.41 -29.93 -1.94
N LEU A 114 9.82 -28.82 -1.30
CA LEU A 114 11.04 -28.77 -0.50
C LEU A 114 11.05 -29.84 0.60
N ARG A 115 9.88 -30.14 1.16
CA ARG A 115 9.69 -31.19 2.17
C ARG A 115 9.47 -32.59 1.60
N GLY A 116 9.51 -32.78 0.27
CA GLY A 116 9.23 -34.06 -0.38
C GLY A 116 7.76 -34.50 -0.25
N ARG A 117 6.83 -33.56 -0.05
CA ARG A 117 5.40 -33.85 0.19
C ARG A 117 4.62 -33.82 -1.10
N ARG A 118 4.41 -35.01 -1.66
CA ARG A 118 3.69 -35.28 -2.92
C ARG A 118 2.19 -34.98 -2.85
N ASP A 119 1.66 -34.99 -1.64
CA ASP A 119 0.26 -34.75 -1.30
C ASP A 119 -0.08 -33.28 -1.08
N TYR A 120 0.88 -32.35 -1.17
CA TYR A 120 0.64 -30.90 -1.02
C TYR A 120 -0.14 -30.47 0.24
N PRO A 121 0.23 -30.96 1.44
CA PRO A 121 -0.55 -30.73 2.67
C PRO A 121 -0.63 -29.25 3.07
N LEU A 122 0.43 -28.46 2.89
CA LEU A 122 0.40 -27.03 3.22
C LEU A 122 -0.52 -26.29 2.26
N THR A 123 -0.41 -26.57 0.96
CA THR A 123 -1.25 -25.99 -0.08
C THR A 123 -2.74 -26.27 0.19
N GLN A 124 -3.07 -27.51 0.55
CA GLN A 124 -4.44 -27.89 0.90
C GLN A 124 -4.91 -27.28 2.22
N SER A 125 -4.04 -27.20 3.23
CA SER A 125 -4.35 -26.54 4.50
C SER A 125 -4.72 -25.07 4.27
N GLU A 126 -3.92 -24.36 3.47
CA GLU A 126 -4.15 -22.94 3.21
C GLU A 126 -5.44 -22.69 2.42
N ARG A 127 -5.74 -23.53 1.43
CA ARG A 127 -6.99 -23.44 0.68
C ARG A 127 -8.23 -23.70 1.55
N ARG A 128 -8.11 -24.59 2.54
CA ARG A 128 -9.18 -24.83 3.52
C ARG A 128 -9.35 -23.65 4.47
N ARG A 129 -8.24 -23.08 4.96
CA ARG A 129 -8.26 -21.88 5.82
C ARG A 129 -8.95 -20.71 5.13
N THR A 130 -8.54 -20.42 3.90
CA THR A 130 -9.05 -19.28 3.12
C THR A 130 -10.43 -19.53 2.52
N ARG A 131 -10.86 -20.79 2.44
CA ARG A 131 -12.10 -21.22 1.77
C ARG A 131 -12.18 -20.78 0.31
N VAL A 132 -11.05 -20.48 -0.32
CA VAL A 132 -10.99 -19.92 -1.68
C VAL A 132 -11.66 -20.81 -2.72
N LEU A 133 -11.67 -22.13 -2.52
CA LEU A 133 -12.32 -23.05 -3.46
C LEU A 133 -13.85 -22.93 -3.45
N GLN A 134 -14.45 -22.44 -2.34
CA GLN A 134 -15.89 -22.22 -2.24
C GLN A 134 -16.38 -21.06 -3.12
N SER A 135 -15.48 -20.16 -3.55
CA SER A 135 -15.82 -19.03 -4.41
C SER A 135 -15.67 -19.31 -5.91
N ILE A 136 -15.38 -20.56 -6.32
CA ILE A 136 -15.04 -20.91 -7.71
C ILE A 136 -16.16 -21.76 -8.34
N PRO A 137 -16.94 -21.21 -9.30
CA PRO A 137 -17.98 -21.98 -9.98
C PRO A 137 -17.43 -23.26 -10.63
N GLY A 138 -18.18 -24.35 -10.51
CA GLY A 138 -17.83 -25.66 -11.08
C GLY A 138 -16.95 -26.55 -10.20
N ARG A 139 -16.56 -26.10 -9.00
CA ARG A 139 -15.88 -26.92 -7.99
C ARG A 139 -16.89 -27.65 -7.09
N PRO A 140 -16.58 -28.84 -6.56
CA PRO A 140 -17.42 -29.52 -5.58
C PRO A 140 -17.70 -28.69 -4.32
N GLU A 141 -16.77 -27.83 -3.93
CA GLU A 141 -16.86 -26.96 -2.76
C GLU A 141 -17.64 -25.66 -3.02
N TYR A 142 -18.01 -25.38 -4.27
CA TYR A 142 -18.59 -24.11 -4.67
C TYR A 142 -19.91 -23.81 -3.94
N ILE A 143 -19.99 -22.61 -3.36
CA ILE A 143 -21.19 -22.10 -2.71
C ILE A 143 -21.67 -20.87 -3.52
N PRO A 144 -22.84 -20.94 -4.19
CA PRO A 144 -23.38 -19.80 -4.92
C PRO A 144 -23.49 -18.54 -4.07
N GLY A 145 -22.94 -17.43 -4.57
CA GLY A 145 -22.98 -16.13 -3.88
C GLY A 145 -21.98 -15.99 -2.72
N TYR A 146 -21.19 -17.02 -2.40
CA TYR A 146 -20.15 -16.92 -1.40
C TYR A 146 -19.05 -15.96 -1.85
N LYS A 147 -18.76 -14.97 -1.00
CA LYS A 147 -17.72 -13.97 -1.20
C LYS A 147 -16.81 -13.94 0.02
N ILE A 148 -15.51 -13.88 -0.25
CA ILE A 148 -14.49 -13.68 0.79
C ILE A 148 -14.20 -12.17 0.84
N PRO A 149 -14.27 -11.53 2.02
CA PRO A 149 -13.94 -10.11 2.15
C PRO A 149 -12.53 -9.82 1.65
N THR A 150 -12.36 -8.71 0.92
CA THR A 150 -11.07 -8.39 0.28
C THR A 150 -10.00 -7.99 1.28
N TRP A 151 -10.39 -7.45 2.44
CA TRP A 151 -9.47 -7.08 3.53
C TRP A 151 -9.00 -8.30 4.34
N GLU A 152 -9.70 -9.43 4.26
CA GLU A 152 -9.32 -10.63 5.01
C GLU A 152 -8.01 -11.22 4.47
N GLY A 153 -7.05 -11.46 5.36
CA GLY A 153 -5.78 -12.08 5.03
C GLY A 153 -4.93 -12.34 6.28
N LEU A 154 -3.63 -12.22 6.12
CA LEU A 154 -2.61 -12.47 7.14
C LEU A 154 -1.87 -11.18 7.56
N CYS A 155 -2.52 -10.01 7.48
CA CYS A 155 -1.91 -8.73 7.87
C CYS A 155 -1.38 -8.76 9.32
N HIS A 156 -2.12 -9.42 10.23
CA HIS A 156 -1.72 -9.59 11.63
C HIS A 156 -0.45 -10.42 11.80
N ALA A 157 -0.11 -11.28 10.85
CA ALA A 157 1.11 -12.08 10.90
C ALA A 157 2.23 -11.50 10.04
N TRP A 158 1.88 -10.77 8.98
CA TRP A 158 2.81 -10.06 8.12
C TRP A 158 3.46 -8.90 8.88
N ALA A 159 2.69 -8.03 9.54
CA ALA A 159 3.21 -6.88 10.26
C ALA A 159 4.30 -7.21 11.30
N PRO A 160 4.15 -8.22 12.19
CA PRO A 160 5.24 -8.59 13.08
C PRO A 160 6.41 -9.28 12.36
N ALA A 161 6.16 -9.97 11.24
CA ALA A 161 7.22 -10.61 10.46
C ALA A 161 8.17 -9.58 9.83
N THR A 162 7.66 -8.41 9.41
CA THR A 162 8.44 -7.39 8.69
C THR A 162 9.63 -6.86 9.49
N TYR A 163 9.48 -6.67 10.80
CA TYR A 163 10.56 -6.21 11.66
C TYR A 163 11.30 -7.36 12.37
N SER A 164 10.62 -8.49 12.60
CA SER A 164 11.21 -9.63 13.34
C SER A 164 12.25 -10.40 12.53
N PHE A 165 12.12 -10.41 11.20
CA PHE A 165 13.00 -11.17 10.31
C PHE A 165 13.77 -10.22 9.40
N GLU A 166 15.06 -10.49 9.17
CA GLU A 166 15.80 -9.91 8.05
C GLU A 166 15.08 -10.17 6.73
N GLU A 167 15.19 -9.22 5.79
CA GLU A 167 14.54 -9.36 4.50
C GLU A 167 15.15 -10.54 3.72
N PRO A 168 14.37 -11.57 3.37
CA PRO A 168 14.89 -12.73 2.67
C PRO A 168 15.22 -12.40 1.21
N GLN A 169 16.35 -12.89 0.71
CA GLN A 169 16.72 -12.81 -0.71
C GLN A 169 16.33 -14.10 -1.46
N PRO A 170 16.26 -14.08 -2.80
CA PRO A 170 16.01 -15.29 -3.57
C PRO A 170 17.05 -16.37 -3.30
N VAL A 171 16.62 -17.62 -3.16
CA VAL A 171 17.51 -18.76 -2.96
C VAL A 171 16.94 -20.00 -3.62
N THR A 172 17.80 -20.92 -4.04
CA THR A 172 17.40 -22.24 -4.53
C THR A 172 17.74 -23.27 -3.47
N MET A 173 16.78 -24.12 -3.14
CA MET A 173 16.95 -25.18 -2.14
C MET A 173 16.71 -26.54 -2.78
N ARG A 174 17.56 -27.51 -2.43
CA ARG A 174 17.44 -28.89 -2.90
C ARG A 174 16.50 -29.69 -2.02
N SER A 175 15.47 -30.30 -2.60
CA SER A 175 14.57 -31.21 -1.88
C SER A 175 15.24 -32.58 -1.61
N PRO A 176 14.69 -33.41 -0.69
CA PRO A 176 15.17 -34.78 -0.46
C PRO A 176 15.17 -35.68 -1.71
N GLU A 177 14.30 -35.37 -2.67
CA GLU A 177 14.20 -36.09 -3.95
C GLU A 177 15.15 -35.53 -5.03
N GLY A 178 15.98 -34.56 -4.67
CA GLY A 178 17.01 -33.98 -5.53
C GLY A 178 16.52 -32.89 -6.48
N ILE A 179 15.35 -32.31 -6.23
CA ILE A 179 14.79 -31.24 -7.06
C ILE A 179 15.29 -29.90 -6.54
N GLU A 180 15.86 -29.10 -7.42
CA GLU A 180 16.26 -27.72 -7.14
C GLU A 180 15.03 -26.81 -7.21
N VAL A 181 14.56 -26.35 -6.05
CA VAL A 181 13.34 -25.55 -5.90
C VAL A 181 13.71 -24.07 -5.73
N PRO A 182 13.39 -23.21 -6.72
CA PRO A 182 13.69 -21.78 -6.65
C PRO A 182 12.63 -21.00 -5.85
N PHE A 183 13.06 -20.33 -4.78
CA PHE A 183 12.25 -19.45 -3.95
C PHE A 183 12.63 -17.98 -4.24
N GLY A 184 11.65 -17.16 -4.61
CA GLY A 184 11.80 -15.71 -4.61
C GLY A 184 11.63 -15.14 -3.19
N SER A 185 12.05 -13.90 -2.99
CA SER A 185 11.89 -13.17 -1.73
C SER A 185 10.45 -13.23 -1.21
N SER A 186 9.46 -12.95 -2.08
CA SER A 186 8.05 -13.04 -1.69
C SER A 186 7.59 -14.44 -1.32
N ASP A 187 8.17 -15.52 -1.85
CA ASP A 187 7.84 -16.88 -1.40
C ASP A 187 8.22 -17.08 0.06
N ILE A 188 9.41 -16.61 0.43
CA ILE A 188 9.97 -16.78 1.77
C ILE A 188 9.25 -15.85 2.76
N LYS A 189 8.97 -14.59 2.36
CA LYS A 189 8.11 -13.68 3.13
C LYS A 189 6.73 -14.31 3.38
N ALA A 190 6.11 -14.95 2.38
CA ALA A 190 4.83 -15.65 2.55
C ALA A 190 4.89 -16.75 3.60
N LEU A 191 5.92 -17.60 3.53
CA LEU A 191 6.07 -18.75 4.42
C LEU A 191 6.38 -18.30 5.85
N ILE A 192 7.18 -17.25 6.05
CA ILE A 192 7.43 -16.65 7.36
C ILE A 192 6.14 -16.03 7.92
N THR A 193 5.40 -15.26 7.12
CA THR A 193 4.10 -14.71 7.52
C THR A 193 3.13 -15.83 7.92
N TYR A 194 3.05 -16.90 7.14
CA TYR A 194 2.18 -18.04 7.48
C TYR A 194 2.65 -18.79 8.73
N PHE A 195 3.96 -18.93 8.94
CA PHE A 195 4.52 -19.47 10.17
C PHE A 195 4.12 -18.65 11.40
N MET A 196 4.26 -17.31 11.32
CA MET A 196 3.84 -16.39 12.39
C MET A 196 2.34 -16.52 12.68
N HIS A 197 1.52 -16.71 11.65
CA HIS A 197 0.10 -16.99 11.79
C HIS A 197 -0.18 -18.32 12.49
N GLN A 198 0.44 -19.41 12.04
CA GLN A 198 0.21 -20.75 12.59
C GLN A 198 0.70 -20.90 14.03
N LYS A 199 1.75 -20.17 14.40
CA LYS A 199 2.40 -20.27 15.71
C LYS A 199 2.06 -19.11 16.64
N GLN A 200 1.03 -18.33 16.32
CA GLN A 200 0.61 -17.16 17.09
C GLN A 200 0.35 -17.51 18.57
N SER A 201 -0.27 -18.65 18.87
CA SER A 201 -0.54 -19.10 20.25
C SER A 201 0.72 -19.43 21.05
N SER A 202 1.86 -19.64 20.38
CA SER A 202 3.16 -19.88 21.00
C SER A 202 3.97 -18.59 21.19
N ALA A 203 3.51 -17.46 20.64
CA ALA A 203 4.11 -16.16 20.85
C ALA A 203 3.62 -15.55 22.17
N ARG A 204 4.49 -14.78 22.84
CA ARG A 204 4.06 -13.88 23.91
C ARG A 204 3.70 -12.55 23.28
N THR A 205 2.48 -12.10 23.50
CA THR A 205 1.94 -10.86 22.92
C THR A 205 1.72 -9.82 24.01
N GLN A 206 2.15 -8.59 23.74
CA GLN A 206 1.77 -7.40 24.48
C GLN A 206 0.73 -6.64 23.66
N PHE A 207 -0.38 -6.24 24.26
CA PHE A 207 -1.49 -5.61 23.55
C PHE A 207 -2.05 -4.46 24.38
N LEU A 208 -1.94 -3.23 23.87
CA LEU A 208 -2.35 -2.00 24.53
C LEU A 208 -3.53 -1.37 23.78
N GLY A 209 -4.54 -0.97 24.54
CA GLY A 209 -5.83 -0.49 24.02
C GLY A 209 -6.86 -1.61 23.86
N ARG A 210 -8.04 -1.23 23.36
CA ARG A 210 -9.13 -2.16 23.00
C ARG A 210 -9.45 -1.98 21.54
N ARG A 211 -9.89 -3.06 20.89
CA ARG A 211 -10.37 -3.01 19.53
C ARG A 211 -11.77 -2.38 19.44
N CYS A 212 -11.93 -1.42 18.56
CA CYS A 212 -13.24 -0.96 18.08
C CYS A 212 -13.83 -2.02 17.13
N ASN A 213 -14.98 -2.59 17.49
CA ASN A 213 -15.66 -3.61 16.68
C ASN A 213 -16.90 -3.06 15.94
N GLU A 214 -17.08 -1.74 15.94
CA GLU A 214 -18.25 -1.07 15.35
C GLU A 214 -18.07 -0.87 13.84
N SER A 215 -19.14 -1.08 13.08
CA SER A 215 -19.17 -0.72 11.65
C SER A 215 -19.67 0.71 11.49
N PHE A 216 -18.94 1.49 10.69
CA PHE A 216 -19.25 2.89 10.42
C PHE A 216 -19.82 3.14 9.02
N GLU A 217 -19.99 2.10 8.21
CA GLU A 217 -20.38 2.20 6.79
C GLU A 217 -21.67 3.01 6.56
N ASN A 218 -22.60 2.98 7.52
CA ASN A 218 -23.90 3.63 7.42
C ASN A 218 -24.04 4.88 8.29
N LEU A 219 -22.97 5.36 8.93
CA LEU A 219 -23.00 6.53 9.81
C LEU A 219 -22.37 7.75 9.15
N SER A 220 -22.91 8.94 9.45
CA SER A 220 -22.34 10.21 9.02
C SER A 220 -22.55 11.32 10.07
N GLY A 221 -21.80 12.41 9.94
CA GLY A 221 -21.94 13.60 10.79
C GLY A 221 -21.78 13.30 12.28
N GLU A 222 -22.67 13.86 13.10
CA GLU A 222 -22.64 13.75 14.56
C GLU A 222 -22.81 12.30 15.05
N ALA A 223 -23.59 11.48 14.35
CA ALA A 223 -23.77 10.07 14.70
C ALA A 223 -22.46 9.27 14.54
N LEU A 224 -21.73 9.52 13.44
CA LEU A 224 -20.41 8.92 13.21
C LEU A 224 -19.42 9.36 14.28
N LYS A 225 -19.38 10.67 14.59
CA LYS A 225 -18.51 11.21 15.63
C LYS A 225 -18.82 10.60 17.00
N LYS A 226 -20.10 10.52 17.39
CA LYS A 226 -20.51 9.93 18.67
C LYS A 226 -20.16 8.45 18.77
N ALA A 227 -20.33 7.68 17.69
CA ALA A 227 -19.98 6.26 17.67
C ALA A 227 -18.47 6.05 17.83
N LYS A 228 -17.67 6.86 17.13
CA LYS A 228 -16.22 6.89 17.22
C LYS A 228 -15.67 7.34 18.58
N GLU A 229 -16.37 8.22 19.28
CA GLU A 229 -16.01 8.68 20.62
C GLU A 229 -16.66 7.86 21.75
N SER A 230 -17.34 6.75 21.40
CA SER A 230 -17.91 5.84 22.39
C SER A 230 -16.83 5.15 23.20
N SER A 231 -17.17 4.69 24.41
CA SER A 231 -16.25 3.91 25.25
C SER A 231 -15.73 2.63 24.59
N ALA A 232 -16.41 2.14 23.53
CA ALA A 232 -15.99 0.97 22.75
C ALA A 232 -14.93 1.28 21.69
N CYS A 233 -14.78 2.54 21.26
CA CYS A 233 -13.93 2.95 20.12
C CYS A 233 -13.05 4.19 20.41
N ARG A 234 -13.01 4.65 21.67
CA ARG A 234 -12.19 5.79 22.11
C ARG A 234 -10.73 5.43 22.41
N ASP A 235 -10.40 4.14 22.51
CA ASP A 235 -9.01 3.70 22.63
C ASP A 235 -8.26 4.01 21.32
N VAL A 236 -6.93 4.16 21.31
CA VAL A 236 -5.96 4.15 22.42
C VAL A 236 -5.82 5.52 23.10
N ASN A 237 -5.41 5.61 24.37
CA ASN A 237 -5.04 6.87 25.03
C ASN A 237 -3.85 7.60 24.36
N ALA A 238 -3.94 8.91 24.15
CA ALA A 238 -2.91 9.64 23.39
C ALA A 238 -1.57 9.77 24.14
N GLY A 239 -1.61 9.94 25.47
CA GLY A 239 -0.41 9.95 26.31
C GLY A 239 0.31 8.62 26.27
N ALA A 240 -0.45 7.52 26.33
CA ALA A 240 0.10 6.19 26.26
C ALA A 240 0.76 5.90 24.91
N PHE A 241 0.09 6.26 23.81
CA PHE A 241 0.67 6.18 22.46
C PHE A 241 2.00 6.93 22.38
N HIS A 242 2.08 8.14 22.94
CA HIS A 242 3.28 8.96 22.92
C HIS A 242 4.45 8.33 23.69
N VAL A 243 4.19 7.81 24.89
CA VAL A 243 5.20 7.11 25.69
C VAL A 243 5.67 5.85 24.96
N VAL A 244 4.76 5.04 24.43
CA VAL A 244 5.11 3.81 23.71
C VAL A 244 5.96 4.10 22.48
N ILE A 245 5.52 4.97 21.57
CA ILE A 245 6.25 5.21 20.31
C ILE A 245 7.64 5.80 20.58
N SER A 246 7.76 6.67 21.58
CA SER A 246 9.03 7.32 21.91
C SER A 246 10.03 6.38 22.57
N ASN A 247 9.55 5.48 23.43
CA ASN A 247 10.42 4.46 24.04
C ASN A 247 10.77 3.36 23.04
N GLN A 248 9.79 2.79 22.34
CA GLN A 248 10.01 1.64 21.45
C GLN A 248 10.93 2.02 20.29
N ILE A 249 10.59 3.09 19.55
CA ILE A 249 11.34 3.50 18.36
C ILE A 249 12.53 4.37 18.74
N GLY A 250 12.35 5.31 19.68
CA GLY A 250 13.35 6.34 19.99
C GLY A 250 14.47 5.88 20.92
N ILE A 251 14.19 4.96 21.85
CA ILE A 251 15.15 4.52 22.87
C ILE A 251 15.57 3.07 22.63
N ALA A 252 14.61 2.18 22.38
CA ALA A 252 14.85 0.74 22.27
C ALA A 252 15.21 0.27 20.85
N ASP A 253 15.05 1.12 19.82
CA ASP A 253 15.24 0.76 18.40
C ASP A 253 14.45 -0.52 18.02
N GLU A 254 13.23 -0.62 18.53
CA GLU A 254 12.34 -1.79 18.40
C GLU A 254 11.00 -1.37 17.78
N SER A 255 10.63 -2.00 16.66
CA SER A 255 9.32 -1.83 16.04
C SER A 255 8.20 -2.47 16.85
N PHE A 256 6.98 -2.00 16.64
CA PHE A 256 5.74 -2.62 17.09
C PHE A 256 4.67 -2.49 15.99
N VAL A 257 3.50 -3.08 16.23
CA VAL A 257 2.37 -3.08 15.30
C VAL A 257 1.31 -2.10 15.78
N VAL A 258 0.75 -1.36 14.84
CA VAL A 258 -0.40 -0.48 15.05
C VAL A 258 -1.53 -0.87 14.11
N ASP A 259 -2.76 -0.88 14.61
CA ASP A 259 -3.92 -0.81 13.74
C ASP A 259 -4.18 0.65 13.34
N VAL A 260 -3.99 0.95 12.05
CA VAL A 260 -4.12 2.31 11.50
C VAL A 260 -5.54 2.64 11.06
N THR A 261 -6.44 1.65 11.04
CA THR A 261 -7.88 1.86 10.83
C THR A 261 -8.62 1.85 12.16
N ARG A 262 -9.79 2.51 12.18
CA ARG A 262 -10.67 2.59 13.35
C ARG A 262 -12.08 2.29 12.88
N ASP A 263 -12.32 1.01 12.57
CA ASP A 263 -13.60 0.40 12.21
C ASP A 263 -13.48 -1.14 12.31
N ALA A 264 -14.46 -1.88 11.75
CA ALA A 264 -14.45 -3.33 11.79
C ALA A 264 -13.27 -3.97 11.03
N GLU A 265 -12.70 -3.29 10.03
CA GLU A 265 -11.50 -3.74 9.31
C GLU A 265 -10.25 -3.46 10.13
N VAL A 266 -9.33 -4.42 10.16
CA VAL A 266 -8.07 -4.31 10.89
C VAL A 266 -6.92 -4.27 9.92
N TRP A 267 -6.16 -3.19 9.94
CA TRP A 267 -4.99 -2.98 9.10
C TRP A 267 -3.74 -2.82 9.97
N ASN A 268 -3.15 -3.97 10.31
CA ASN A 268 -1.92 -4.06 11.09
C ASN A 268 -0.72 -3.59 10.28
N GLN A 269 0.00 -2.58 10.78
CA GLN A 269 1.19 -2.04 10.13
C GLN A 269 2.36 -1.93 11.10
N ALA A 270 3.58 -2.21 10.61
CA ALA A 270 4.81 -2.08 11.38
C ALA A 270 5.33 -0.64 11.33
N ILE A 271 5.71 -0.12 12.50
CA ILE A 271 6.19 1.27 12.61
C ILE A 271 7.69 1.36 12.26
N GLU A 272 8.04 2.35 11.44
CA GLU A 272 9.39 2.57 10.92
C GLU A 272 10.14 3.70 11.65
N GLY A 273 9.37 4.69 12.13
CA GLY A 273 9.90 5.95 12.59
C GLY A 273 8.82 6.92 13.03
N TYR A 274 9.22 7.97 13.73
CA TYR A 274 8.32 9.06 14.11
C TYR A 274 9.04 10.39 14.23
N SER A 275 8.28 11.48 14.20
CA SER A 275 8.74 12.83 14.56
C SER A 275 7.64 13.61 15.26
N VAL A 276 8.01 14.33 16.32
CA VAL A 276 7.13 15.10 17.19
C VAL A 276 7.39 16.59 16.98
N GLN A 277 6.35 17.33 16.65
CA GLN A 277 6.31 18.77 16.67
C GLN A 277 5.53 19.24 17.91
N VAL A 278 6.17 20.03 18.77
CA VAL A 278 5.47 20.72 19.86
C VAL A 278 4.76 21.93 19.29
N VAL A 279 3.44 21.99 19.47
CA VAL A 279 2.60 23.09 18.96
C VAL A 279 2.46 24.17 20.02
N GLU A 280 2.10 23.77 21.24
CA GLU A 280 1.95 24.68 22.37
C GLU A 280 2.19 23.94 23.68
N ARG A 281 2.64 24.68 24.69
CA ARG A 281 2.81 24.23 26.08
C ARG A 281 2.27 25.31 26.99
N ARG A 282 1.43 24.96 27.95
CA ARG A 282 0.87 25.90 28.92
C ARG A 282 0.55 25.23 30.26
N PRO A 283 0.64 25.97 31.38
CA PRO A 283 0.13 25.49 32.65
C PRO A 283 -1.40 25.30 32.57
N VAL A 284 -1.93 24.45 33.44
CA VAL A 284 -3.37 24.28 33.61
C VAL A 284 -3.95 25.55 34.25
N GLU A 285 -4.95 26.16 33.61
CA GLU A 285 -5.63 27.35 34.11
C GLU A 285 -6.93 27.00 34.86
N GLN A 286 -7.50 27.98 35.56
CA GLN A 286 -8.75 27.81 36.29
C GLN A 286 -9.91 27.56 35.32
N GLY A 287 -10.53 26.38 35.38
CA GLY A 287 -11.71 26.04 34.56
C GLY A 287 -11.53 24.85 33.59
N TYR A 288 -10.30 24.35 33.42
CA TYR A 288 -10.12 23.03 32.79
C TYR A 288 -10.82 21.96 33.64
N ARG A 289 -11.64 21.13 32.99
CA ARG A 289 -12.34 20.03 33.63
C ARG A 289 -11.95 18.71 32.97
N ASN A 290 -11.97 17.67 33.81
CA ASN A 290 -11.80 16.26 33.49
C ASN A 290 -10.37 15.73 33.28
N MET A 291 -9.29 16.50 33.50
CA MET A 291 -7.90 16.04 33.22
C MET A 291 -7.48 14.87 34.12
N ALA A 292 -6.41 14.16 33.75
CA ALA A 292 -5.73 13.23 34.64
C ALA A 292 -5.40 13.91 35.97
N GLN A 293 -5.67 13.21 37.07
CA GLN A 293 -5.42 13.73 38.41
C GLN A 293 -3.92 14.02 38.59
N GLY A 294 -3.60 15.24 39.02
CA GLY A 294 -2.21 15.69 39.19
C GLY A 294 -1.61 16.42 37.99
N THR A 295 -2.38 16.62 36.91
CA THR A 295 -1.94 17.41 35.76
C THR A 295 -1.69 18.87 36.15
N GLU A 296 -0.47 19.35 35.91
CA GLU A 296 -0.09 20.76 36.10
C GLU A 296 0.22 21.47 34.78
N THR A 297 0.69 20.73 33.78
CA THR A 297 1.05 21.27 32.46
C THR A 297 0.40 20.44 31.37
N ILE A 298 -0.09 21.11 30.33
CA ILE A 298 -0.57 20.47 29.11
C ILE A 298 0.29 20.86 27.91
N VAL A 299 0.56 19.89 27.05
CA VAL A 299 1.40 20.08 25.85
C VAL A 299 0.65 19.53 24.64
N ARG A 300 0.37 20.39 23.65
CA ARG A 300 -0.16 19.93 22.37
C ARG A 300 0.98 19.56 21.44
N VAL A 301 0.91 18.35 20.88
CA VAL A 301 1.89 17.85 19.94
C VAL A 301 1.23 17.37 18.65
N LYS A 302 1.99 17.47 17.56
CA LYS A 302 1.71 16.77 16.31
C LYS A 302 2.77 15.72 16.10
N THR A 303 2.38 14.45 16.08
CA THR A 303 3.29 13.32 15.86
C THR A 303 3.05 12.75 14.48
N THR A 304 4.06 12.84 13.60
CA THR A 304 4.07 12.15 12.32
C THR A 304 4.70 10.78 12.51
N MET A 305 3.90 9.73 12.32
CA MET A 305 4.31 8.34 12.36
C MET A 305 4.54 7.82 10.94
N ALA A 306 5.67 7.14 10.72
CA ALA A 306 5.99 6.43 9.50
C ALA A 306 5.78 4.92 9.71
N TYR A 307 5.13 4.25 8.76
CA TYR A 307 4.90 2.81 8.83
C TYR A 307 5.02 2.16 7.46
N THR A 308 5.40 0.88 7.45
CA THR A 308 5.54 0.07 6.25
C THR A 308 4.17 -0.30 5.72
N VAL A 309 3.97 -0.27 4.41
CA VAL A 309 2.72 -0.71 3.75
C VAL A 309 2.93 -1.89 2.81
N GLU A 310 1.82 -2.50 2.45
CA GLU A 310 1.78 -3.61 1.51
C GLU A 310 2.25 -3.18 0.11
N VAL A 311 3.06 -4.04 -0.50
CA VAL A 311 3.49 -3.92 -1.89
C VAL A 311 3.22 -5.22 -2.63
N PRO A 312 3.03 -5.16 -3.95
CA PRO A 312 2.86 -6.37 -4.75
C PRO A 312 4.07 -7.30 -4.64
N SER A 313 3.80 -8.61 -4.59
CA SER A 313 4.84 -9.66 -4.53
C SER A 313 5.86 -9.57 -5.67
N ARG A 314 7.12 -9.91 -5.36
CA ARG A 314 8.29 -9.77 -6.23
C ARG A 314 9.26 -10.93 -6.06
N TRP A 315 10.02 -11.17 -7.13
CA TRP A 315 11.09 -12.17 -7.10
C TRP A 315 12.24 -11.74 -6.19
N ALA A 316 12.80 -10.55 -6.40
CA ALA A 316 13.88 -10.03 -5.57
C ALA A 316 13.35 -9.30 -4.31
N GLY A 317 14.21 -9.15 -3.30
CA GLY A 317 13.92 -8.32 -2.13
C GLY A 317 13.94 -6.82 -2.46
N ASP A 318 13.44 -6.01 -1.53
CA ASP A 318 13.36 -4.56 -1.65
C ASP A 318 14.75 -3.91 -1.48
N THR A 319 15.64 -4.47 -0.65
CA THR A 319 16.93 -3.86 -0.26
C THR A 319 18.15 -4.18 -1.14
N ILE A 320 18.02 -4.46 -2.44
CA ILE A 320 19.20 -4.61 -3.32
C ILE A 320 20.02 -3.30 -3.29
N LYS A 321 21.21 -3.31 -2.69
CA LYS A 321 22.12 -2.16 -2.62
C LYS A 321 22.71 -1.87 -4.02
N GLY A 322 22.31 -0.75 -4.62
CA GLY A 322 22.76 -0.28 -5.93
C GLY A 322 21.88 0.87 -6.48
N PRO A 323 22.28 1.59 -7.55
CA PRO A 323 21.42 2.57 -8.19
C PRO A 323 20.15 1.87 -8.70
N GLY A 324 18.99 2.20 -8.11
CA GLY A 324 17.75 1.42 -8.26
C GLY A 324 17.23 0.77 -6.97
N THR A 325 17.88 0.99 -5.82
CA THR A 325 17.39 0.60 -4.48
C THR A 325 15.92 0.97 -4.29
N PHE A 326 15.06 -0.04 -4.12
CA PHE A 326 13.67 0.17 -3.76
C PHE A 326 13.61 0.33 -2.24
N ARG A 327 13.12 1.47 -1.75
CA ARG A 327 12.86 1.57 -0.31
C ARG A 327 11.58 0.80 0.02
N PRO A 328 11.46 0.20 1.22
CA PRO A 328 10.16 -0.22 1.73
C PRO A 328 9.13 0.89 1.47
N ALA A 329 7.92 0.51 1.08
CA ALA A 329 6.86 1.48 0.88
C ALA A 329 6.48 2.05 2.24
N THR A 330 6.96 3.25 2.53
CA THR A 330 6.64 3.99 3.73
C THR A 330 5.42 4.87 3.50
N TYR A 331 4.42 4.76 4.36
CA TYR A 331 3.36 5.75 4.49
C TYR A 331 3.57 6.61 5.74
N ARG A 332 3.05 7.84 5.72
CA ARG A 332 3.14 8.77 6.86
C ARG A 332 1.77 9.31 7.22
N VAL A 333 1.45 9.25 8.50
CA VAL A 333 0.23 9.81 9.09
C VAL A 333 0.62 10.76 10.22
N THR A 334 -0.12 11.86 10.38
CA THR A 334 0.13 12.82 11.46
C THR A 334 -1.07 12.86 12.39
N TYR A 335 -0.81 12.65 13.68
CA TYR A 335 -1.81 12.75 14.74
C TYR A 335 -1.61 14.02 15.56
N ASP A 336 -2.69 14.68 15.96
CA ASP A 336 -2.70 15.89 16.79
C ASP A 336 -3.37 15.56 18.13
N TYR A 337 -2.67 15.80 19.24
CA TYR A 337 -3.18 15.45 20.56
C TYR A 337 -2.51 16.26 21.67
N TRP A 338 -3.18 16.27 22.82
CA TRP A 338 -2.73 16.86 24.06
C TRP A 338 -2.10 15.79 24.94
N LEU A 339 -0.98 16.15 25.58
CA LEU A 339 -0.35 15.42 26.67
C LEU A 339 -0.65 16.12 27.98
N GLU A 340 -0.86 15.33 29.03
CA GLU A 340 -1.13 15.78 30.39
C GLU A 340 0.07 15.39 31.26
N LEU A 341 0.75 16.39 31.83
CA LEU A 341 2.01 16.24 32.56
C LEU A 341 1.82 16.64 34.03
N ASP A 342 2.44 15.89 34.94
CA ASP A 342 2.55 16.27 36.36
C ASP A 342 3.58 17.39 36.59
N ALA A 343 3.79 17.81 37.85
CA ALA A 343 4.78 18.85 38.17
C ALA A 343 6.25 18.43 37.92
N TRP A 344 6.52 17.14 37.76
CA TRP A 344 7.83 16.56 37.52
C TRP A 344 8.09 16.49 36.00
N GLY A 345 7.06 16.65 35.19
CA GLY A 345 7.10 16.61 33.73
C GLY A 345 6.81 15.22 33.16
N ASP A 346 6.38 14.27 34.00
CA ASP A 346 6.01 12.93 33.58
C ASP A 346 4.63 12.95 32.97
N ILE A 347 4.49 12.25 31.83
CA ILE A 347 3.21 12.11 31.14
C ILE A 347 2.33 11.19 31.98
N LEU A 348 1.12 11.65 32.31
CA LEU A 348 0.08 10.89 33.02
C LEU A 348 -0.99 10.31 32.08
N GLY A 349 -1.15 10.94 30.92
CA GLY A 349 -2.25 10.70 30.02
C GLY A 349 -2.24 11.67 28.84
N GLY A 350 -3.33 11.67 28.09
CA GLY A 350 -3.47 12.57 26.96
C GLY A 350 -4.71 12.31 26.13
N LYS A 351 -5.13 13.33 25.39
CA LYS A 351 -6.38 13.35 24.64
C LYS A 351 -6.16 13.70 23.18
N TRP A 352 -6.80 12.95 22.29
CA TRP A 352 -6.75 13.23 20.86
C TRP A 352 -7.50 14.50 20.50
N ASN A 353 -6.89 15.29 19.61
CA ASN A 353 -7.49 16.48 19.02
C ASN A 353 -8.00 16.20 17.59
N THR A 354 -7.55 15.13 16.94
CA THR A 354 -8.08 14.60 15.67
C THR A 354 -8.98 13.38 15.88
N GLU A 355 -9.94 13.19 14.97
CA GLU A 355 -10.70 11.92 14.88
C GLU A 355 -9.83 10.76 14.37
N THR A 356 -8.79 11.04 13.58
CA THR A 356 -7.83 10.02 13.14
C THR A 356 -6.87 9.73 14.28
N ARG A 357 -6.81 8.46 14.69
CA ARG A 357 -5.93 7.91 15.73
C ARG A 357 -5.80 6.39 15.56
N PRO A 358 -4.76 5.75 16.12
CA PRO A 358 -4.66 4.29 16.22
C PRO A 358 -5.81 3.67 17.02
N ASP A 359 -6.26 2.48 16.65
CA ASP A 359 -7.26 1.71 17.43
C ASP A 359 -6.60 0.92 18.57
N PHE A 360 -5.49 0.22 18.28
CA PHE A 360 -4.68 -0.48 19.28
C PHE A 360 -3.21 -0.61 18.86
N LEU A 361 -2.35 -0.87 19.84
CA LEU A 361 -0.92 -1.13 19.66
C LEU A 361 -0.60 -2.53 20.18
N TRP A 362 0.29 -3.25 19.52
CA TRP A 362 0.74 -4.54 20.03
C TRP A 362 2.09 -4.95 19.47
N LYS A 363 2.75 -5.88 20.18
CA LYS A 363 3.96 -6.54 19.69
C LYS A 363 3.99 -7.98 20.16
N GLN A 364 4.85 -8.80 19.57
CA GLN A 364 4.99 -10.19 19.96
C GLN A 364 6.42 -10.71 19.81
N THR A 365 6.75 -11.73 20.60
CA THR A 365 8.00 -12.49 20.43
C THR A 365 7.93 -13.37 19.18
N ILE A 366 9.09 -13.67 18.58
CA ILE A 366 9.19 -14.68 17.52
C ILE A 366 8.89 -16.07 18.10
N PRO A 367 7.90 -16.82 17.58
CA PRO A 367 7.66 -18.20 18.00
C PRO A 367 8.87 -19.11 17.70
N ASP A 368 9.05 -20.16 18.49
CA ASP A 368 10.01 -21.21 18.13
C ASP A 368 9.52 -21.95 16.87
N PHE A 369 10.42 -22.10 15.90
CA PHE A 369 10.20 -22.91 14.70
C PHE A 369 9.84 -24.36 15.07
N GLY A 370 10.50 -24.94 16.07
CA GLY A 370 10.36 -26.35 16.42
C GLY A 370 10.71 -27.29 15.26
N ALA A 371 10.43 -28.58 15.43
CA ALA A 371 10.77 -29.60 14.43
C ALA A 371 9.97 -29.45 13.12
N GLU A 372 8.69 -29.07 13.22
CA GLU A 372 7.76 -28.96 12.09
C GLU A 372 8.18 -27.89 11.07
N TRP A 373 8.78 -26.79 11.54
CA TRP A 373 9.21 -25.67 10.69
C TRP A 373 10.72 -25.61 10.50
N SER A 374 11.43 -26.70 10.80
CA SER A 374 12.88 -26.77 10.67
C SER A 374 13.38 -26.53 9.24
N GLU A 375 12.64 -26.98 8.22
CA GLU A 375 12.95 -26.69 6.82
C GLU A 375 12.73 -25.23 6.45
N LEU A 376 11.68 -24.58 6.99
CA LEU A 376 11.50 -23.13 6.81
C LEU A 376 12.64 -22.35 7.45
N ARG A 377 13.10 -22.77 8.64
CA ARG A 377 14.27 -22.15 9.29
C ARG A 377 15.51 -22.25 8.41
N LYS A 378 15.78 -23.42 7.82
CA LYS A 378 16.93 -23.62 6.90
C LYS A 378 16.80 -22.75 5.64
N LEU A 379 15.61 -22.74 5.01
CA LEU A 379 15.32 -21.90 3.85
C LEU A 379 15.54 -20.41 4.16
N TYR A 380 15.03 -19.94 5.30
CA TYR A 380 15.22 -18.56 5.75
C TYR A 380 16.69 -18.22 6.04
N GLN A 381 17.42 -19.10 6.73
CA GLN A 381 18.85 -18.89 6.98
C GLN A 381 19.66 -18.82 5.69
N ALA A 382 19.33 -19.68 4.71
CA ALA A 382 19.97 -19.64 3.40
C ALA A 382 19.67 -18.34 2.65
N SER A 383 18.46 -17.78 2.77
CA SER A 383 18.08 -16.56 2.07
C SER A 383 18.70 -15.27 2.60
N ILE A 384 19.19 -15.28 3.84
CA ILE A 384 19.83 -14.09 4.47
C ILE A 384 21.36 -14.19 4.53
N ASN A 385 21.92 -15.40 4.42
CA ASN A 385 23.37 -15.65 4.48
C ASN A 385 24.02 -15.83 3.10
N GLY A 386 23.38 -15.36 2.02
CA GLY A 386 23.91 -15.47 0.66
C GLY A 386 23.94 -16.90 0.12
N GLY A 387 22.91 -17.70 0.43
CA GLY A 387 22.80 -19.12 0.07
C GLY A 387 23.22 -19.39 -1.38
N VAL A 388 24.04 -20.44 -1.53
CA VAL A 388 24.64 -20.94 -2.78
C VAL A 388 23.74 -20.65 -3.98
N THR A 389 24.13 -19.64 -4.76
CA THR A 389 23.63 -19.51 -6.12
C THR A 389 24.04 -20.78 -6.86
N PRO A 390 23.11 -21.60 -7.39
CA PRO A 390 23.47 -22.49 -8.48
C PRO A 390 24.16 -21.62 -9.55
N PRO A 391 25.18 -22.13 -10.27
CA PRO A 391 25.72 -21.40 -11.41
C PRO A 391 24.54 -21.01 -12.28
N GLU A 392 24.49 -19.72 -12.62
CA GLU A 392 23.65 -19.23 -13.71
C GLU A 392 23.76 -20.23 -14.86
N PRO A 393 22.65 -20.76 -15.41
CA PRO A 393 22.73 -21.54 -16.63
C PRO A 393 23.53 -20.73 -17.64
N GLY A 394 24.61 -21.31 -18.18
CA GLY A 394 25.45 -20.66 -19.18
C GLY A 394 24.62 -20.02 -20.30
N PRO A 395 25.17 -19.01 -20.98
CA PRO A 395 24.41 -17.94 -21.61
C PRO A 395 23.34 -18.48 -22.56
N GLN A 396 22.07 -18.39 -22.15
CA GLN A 396 21.01 -18.17 -23.12
C GLN A 396 21.11 -16.70 -23.54
N PRO A 397 21.00 -16.39 -24.85
CA PRO A 397 21.42 -15.11 -25.41
C PRO A 397 20.81 -13.97 -24.61
N GLU A 398 21.69 -13.14 -24.04
CA GLU A 398 21.33 -12.00 -23.21
C GLU A 398 20.27 -11.15 -23.91
N PRO A 399 19.15 -10.78 -23.25
CA PRO A 399 18.51 -9.53 -23.58
C PRO A 399 19.52 -8.44 -23.23
N PRO A 400 19.89 -7.58 -24.19
CA PRO A 400 21.03 -6.68 -24.06
C PRO A 400 20.89 -5.78 -22.82
N THR A 401 21.99 -5.68 -22.08
CA THR A 401 22.27 -4.57 -21.15
C THR A 401 22.16 -3.26 -21.91
N ASP A 402 21.33 -2.35 -21.40
CA ASP A 402 21.21 -0.93 -21.76
C ASP A 402 21.83 -0.51 -23.11
N ASP A 403 21.28 -1.06 -24.18
CA ASP A 403 20.87 -0.20 -25.28
C ASP A 403 19.36 -0.07 -25.15
N MET A 404 18.94 1.11 -24.67
CA MET A 404 17.68 1.74 -25.02
C MET A 404 17.07 1.12 -26.29
N LYS A 405 16.08 0.21 -26.18
CA LYS A 405 15.12 0.12 -27.29
C LYS A 405 14.44 1.49 -27.33
N PRO A 406 14.53 2.24 -28.44
CA PRO A 406 14.10 3.62 -28.49
C PRO A 406 12.57 3.67 -28.48
N GLY A 407 11.98 3.54 -27.30
CA GLY A 407 10.62 3.98 -27.06
C GLY A 407 10.63 5.49 -26.99
N PHE A 408 9.79 6.12 -27.81
CA PHE A 408 9.69 7.58 -27.83
C PHE A 408 8.91 8.03 -26.61
N GLN A 409 9.33 9.15 -26.03
CA GLN A 409 8.46 9.88 -25.12
C GLN A 409 7.37 10.56 -25.95
N ILE A 410 6.11 10.19 -25.71
CA ILE A 410 4.96 10.92 -26.24
C ILE A 410 4.83 12.19 -25.40
N LYS A 411 5.27 13.32 -25.94
CA LYS A 411 5.42 14.59 -25.23
C LYS A 411 4.41 15.59 -25.77
N PHE A 412 3.57 16.11 -24.88
CA PHE A 412 2.67 17.21 -25.19
C PHE A 412 3.43 18.54 -25.29
N THR A 413 2.87 19.54 -25.97
CA THR A 413 3.54 20.84 -26.15
C THR A 413 3.84 21.56 -24.83
N HIS A 414 3.10 21.28 -23.75
CA HIS A 414 3.34 21.83 -22.41
C HIS A 414 4.36 21.03 -21.57
N ASN A 415 5.25 20.28 -22.23
CA ASN A 415 6.39 19.57 -21.62
C ASN A 415 6.05 18.44 -20.63
N LYS A 416 4.87 17.83 -20.78
CA LYS A 416 4.50 16.60 -20.06
C LYS A 416 4.51 15.40 -20.99
N CYS A 417 4.80 14.23 -20.44
CA CYS A 417 4.90 12.96 -21.15
C CYS A 417 3.79 12.00 -20.73
N VAL A 418 3.32 11.19 -21.67
CA VAL A 418 2.43 10.05 -21.40
C VAL A 418 3.18 9.03 -20.55
N ASP A 419 2.61 8.69 -19.40
CA ASP A 419 3.25 7.87 -18.36
C ASP A 419 2.26 6.87 -17.75
N ILE A 420 2.73 5.68 -17.41
CA ILE A 420 1.96 4.74 -16.59
C ILE A 420 2.11 5.12 -15.12
N ILE A 421 0.99 5.29 -14.41
CA ILE A 421 1.04 5.71 -13.01
C ILE A 421 1.79 4.69 -12.14
N GLY A 422 2.57 5.16 -11.17
CA GLY A 422 3.22 4.30 -10.18
C GLY A 422 4.55 3.68 -10.62
N GLY A 423 5.09 4.02 -11.80
CA GLY A 423 6.47 3.68 -12.19
C GLY A 423 6.73 2.20 -12.49
N VAL A 424 5.69 1.36 -12.52
CA VAL A 424 5.72 -0.04 -12.95
C VAL A 424 4.54 -0.25 -13.88
N ALA A 425 4.73 -0.92 -15.02
CA ALA A 425 3.72 -1.10 -16.06
C ALA A 425 2.90 -2.40 -15.85
N ARG A 426 1.61 -2.27 -15.52
CA ARG A 426 0.64 -3.36 -15.30
C ARG A 426 -0.66 -3.11 -16.05
N SER A 427 -1.34 -4.20 -16.41
CA SER A 427 -2.65 -4.15 -17.04
C SER A 427 -3.69 -3.49 -16.12
N GLY A 428 -4.52 -2.61 -16.67
CA GLY A 428 -5.55 -1.87 -15.94
C GLY A 428 -5.07 -0.56 -15.31
N GLN A 429 -3.77 -0.24 -15.38
CA GLN A 429 -3.28 0.97 -14.75
C GLN A 429 -3.64 2.23 -15.53
N ALA A 430 -3.93 3.29 -14.78
CA ALA A 430 -4.13 4.62 -15.33
C ALA A 430 -2.90 5.08 -16.12
N VAL A 431 -3.16 5.54 -17.34
CA VAL A 431 -2.20 6.31 -18.11
C VAL A 431 -2.45 7.79 -17.83
N VAL A 432 -1.41 8.48 -17.39
CA VAL A 432 -1.47 9.86 -16.96
C VAL A 432 -0.46 10.69 -17.76
N GLN A 433 -0.55 12.00 -17.64
CA GLN A 433 0.59 12.86 -17.97
C GLN A 433 1.48 13.10 -16.75
N ARG A 434 2.79 13.22 -16.97
CA ARG A 434 3.75 13.59 -15.93
C ARG A 434 4.93 14.35 -16.52
N THR A 435 5.64 15.11 -15.69
CA THR A 435 6.96 15.66 -16.02
C THR A 435 7.84 14.58 -16.67
N CYS A 436 8.39 14.89 -17.84
CA CYS A 436 9.22 13.98 -18.62
C CYS A 436 10.55 13.73 -17.90
N ASP A 437 10.90 12.48 -17.64
CA ASP A 437 12.15 12.11 -16.96
C ASP A 437 12.87 10.90 -17.59
N GLY A 438 12.33 10.38 -18.70
CA GLY A 438 13.00 9.36 -19.51
C GLY A 438 12.88 7.93 -18.98
N ARG A 439 12.13 7.71 -17.89
CA ARG A 439 11.85 6.38 -17.34
C ARG A 439 11.17 5.47 -18.37
N ALA A 440 11.34 4.15 -18.22
CA ALA A 440 10.76 3.18 -19.14
C ALA A 440 9.21 3.28 -19.25
N THR A 441 8.51 3.69 -18.18
CA THR A 441 7.03 3.86 -18.21
C THR A 441 6.57 5.08 -18.99
N GLN A 442 7.49 5.96 -19.41
CA GLN A 442 7.23 7.10 -20.31
C GLN A 442 7.65 6.82 -21.76
N ARG A 443 8.19 5.64 -22.02
CA ARG A 443 8.70 5.26 -23.34
C ARG A 443 7.72 4.32 -24.01
N TRP A 444 7.41 4.61 -25.26
CA TRP A 444 6.38 3.89 -26.02
C TRP A 444 6.91 3.47 -27.39
N ASN A 445 6.63 2.21 -27.74
CA ASN A 445 6.94 1.62 -29.02
C ASN A 445 5.69 1.62 -29.89
N PHE A 446 5.77 2.20 -31.08
CA PHE A 446 4.67 2.22 -32.03
C PHE A 446 4.78 0.99 -32.93
N VAL A 447 3.81 0.09 -32.82
CA VAL A 447 3.80 -1.15 -33.58
C VAL A 447 2.72 -1.05 -34.65
N ALA A 448 3.13 -0.85 -35.90
CA ALA A 448 2.21 -0.70 -37.03
C ALA A 448 1.29 -1.92 -37.18
N ARG A 449 0.04 -1.66 -37.57
CA ARG A 449 -1.00 -2.66 -37.87
C ARG A 449 -1.59 -2.52 -39.27
N GLY A 450 -1.07 -1.59 -40.08
CA GLY A 450 -1.54 -1.29 -41.45
C GLY A 450 -2.53 -0.13 -41.51
N ASN A 451 -2.70 0.46 -42.69
CA ASN A 451 -3.66 1.56 -42.95
C ASN A 451 -3.54 2.76 -42.01
N GLY A 452 -2.32 3.09 -41.55
CA GLY A 452 -2.06 4.20 -40.63
C GLY A 452 -2.34 3.91 -39.14
N TRP A 453 -2.80 2.71 -38.79
CA TRP A 453 -3.06 2.32 -37.40
C TRP A 453 -1.84 1.68 -36.75
N SER A 454 -1.64 1.98 -35.46
CA SER A 454 -0.58 1.40 -34.63
C SER A 454 -1.12 0.98 -33.27
N LEU A 455 -0.55 -0.08 -32.71
CA LEU A 455 -0.55 -0.25 -31.26
C LEU A 455 0.52 0.65 -30.65
N ILE A 456 0.22 1.25 -29.50
CA ILE A 456 1.19 2.01 -28.72
C ILE A 456 1.56 1.15 -27.52
N GLN A 457 2.64 0.40 -27.66
CA GLN A 457 3.11 -0.60 -26.71
C GLN A 457 4.05 0.01 -25.68
N SER A 458 3.92 -0.34 -24.41
CA SER A 458 4.80 0.16 -23.37
C SER A 458 6.22 -0.40 -23.51
N ALA A 459 7.23 0.46 -23.44
CA ALA A 459 8.63 0.00 -23.39
C ALA A 459 8.98 -0.61 -22.02
N ALA A 460 8.29 -0.22 -20.94
CA ALA A 460 8.45 -0.82 -19.61
C ALA A 460 7.84 -2.23 -19.52
N ASN A 461 6.82 -2.53 -20.31
CA ASN A 461 6.25 -3.87 -20.42
C ASN A 461 5.59 -4.05 -21.81
N PRO A 462 6.27 -4.72 -22.76
CA PRO A 462 5.75 -4.92 -24.10
C PRO A 462 4.44 -5.73 -24.19
N GLU A 463 4.00 -6.39 -23.11
CA GLU A 463 2.68 -7.04 -23.12
C GLU A 463 1.53 -6.04 -23.00
N LEU A 464 1.82 -4.77 -22.70
CA LEU A 464 0.82 -3.73 -22.48
C LEU A 464 0.80 -2.70 -23.61
N CYS A 465 -0.40 -2.31 -23.98
CA CYS A 465 -0.72 -1.31 -24.98
C CYS A 465 -1.58 -0.21 -24.34
N LEU A 466 -1.51 1.00 -24.89
CA LEU A 466 -2.53 2.01 -24.61
C LEU A 466 -3.89 1.47 -25.07
N ASP A 467 -4.87 1.58 -24.19
CA ASP A 467 -6.20 1.01 -24.34
C ASP A 467 -7.26 2.02 -23.89
N LEU A 468 -8.26 2.24 -24.73
CA LEU A 468 -9.48 2.96 -24.36
C LEU A 468 -10.37 2.04 -23.54
N GLU A 469 -10.49 2.36 -22.25
CA GLU A 469 -11.14 1.52 -21.26
C GLU A 469 -12.59 1.18 -21.66
N SER A 470 -12.91 -0.11 -21.59
CA SER A 470 -14.22 -0.67 -21.94
C SER A 470 -14.71 -0.37 -23.37
N SER A 471 -13.83 0.08 -24.27
CA SER A 471 -14.19 0.53 -25.62
C SER A 471 -15.27 1.64 -25.64
N SER A 472 -15.43 2.39 -24.54
CA SER A 472 -16.49 3.38 -24.40
C SER A 472 -16.22 4.59 -25.31
N MET A 473 -17.15 4.97 -26.18
CA MET A 473 -17.01 6.12 -27.12
C MET A 473 -17.34 7.49 -26.49
N GLN A 474 -17.56 7.55 -25.18
CA GLN A 474 -17.92 8.81 -24.51
C GLN A 474 -16.71 9.73 -24.34
N PRO A 475 -16.86 11.06 -24.49
CA PRO A 475 -15.81 12.01 -24.10
C PRO A 475 -15.44 11.84 -22.63
N GLY A 476 -14.14 11.81 -22.34
CA GLY A 476 -13.61 11.58 -20.99
C GLY A 476 -13.41 10.11 -20.60
N SER A 477 -13.78 9.15 -21.44
CA SER A 477 -13.43 7.74 -21.21
C SER A 477 -11.92 7.57 -21.08
N ARG A 478 -11.50 6.79 -20.08
CA ARG A 478 -10.12 6.73 -19.61
C ARG A 478 -9.23 5.95 -20.57
N ILE A 479 -7.98 6.38 -20.67
CA ILE A 479 -6.91 5.59 -21.29
C ILE A 479 -6.13 4.87 -20.19
N ILE A 480 -5.95 3.57 -20.37
CA ILE A 480 -5.24 2.69 -19.46
C ILE A 480 -4.14 1.93 -20.19
N ALA A 481 -3.17 1.41 -19.44
CA ALA A 481 -2.23 0.43 -19.94
C ALA A 481 -2.89 -0.94 -19.76
N TYR A 482 -3.22 -1.62 -20.83
CA TYR A 482 -3.90 -2.90 -20.78
C TYR A 482 -3.20 -3.92 -21.67
N ARG A 483 -3.38 -5.22 -21.40
CA ARG A 483 -2.79 -6.27 -22.21
C ARG A 483 -3.05 -6.04 -23.70
N CYS A 484 -2.01 -6.07 -24.52
CA CYS A 484 -2.14 -5.95 -25.97
C CYS A 484 -3.00 -7.09 -26.52
N THR A 485 -4.21 -6.78 -26.96
CA THR A 485 -5.17 -7.69 -27.61
C THR A 485 -5.26 -7.43 -29.11
N GLY A 486 -4.89 -6.23 -29.57
CA GLY A 486 -5.03 -5.84 -30.97
C GLY A 486 -6.45 -5.41 -31.36
N THR A 487 -7.37 -5.29 -30.40
CA THR A 487 -8.74 -4.84 -30.63
C THR A 487 -8.79 -3.35 -30.99
N SER A 488 -9.89 -2.89 -31.58
CA SER A 488 -10.00 -1.52 -32.13
C SER A 488 -9.86 -0.40 -31.09
N ASN A 489 -10.15 -0.67 -29.80
CA ASN A 489 -9.93 0.24 -28.67
C ASN A 489 -8.44 0.37 -28.26
N GLN A 490 -7.54 -0.40 -28.87
CA GLN A 490 -6.08 -0.29 -28.71
C GLN A 490 -5.38 0.19 -29.98
N LEU A 491 -6.13 0.47 -31.05
CA LEU A 491 -5.59 1.02 -32.29
C LEU A 491 -5.57 2.54 -32.20
N TRP A 492 -4.43 3.11 -32.56
CA TRP A 492 -4.17 4.55 -32.48
C TRP A 492 -3.63 5.05 -33.82
N GLN A 493 -4.07 6.22 -34.25
CA GLN A 493 -3.58 6.88 -35.44
C GLN A 493 -2.89 8.19 -35.04
N ILE A 494 -1.64 8.36 -35.46
CA ILE A 494 -0.93 9.64 -35.33
C ILE A 494 -1.33 10.46 -36.56
N THR A 495 -2.09 11.53 -36.34
CA THR A 495 -2.67 12.31 -37.43
C THR A 495 -2.16 13.74 -37.39
N ARG A 496 -1.71 14.24 -38.54
CA ARG A 496 -1.54 15.68 -38.79
C ARG A 496 -2.90 16.26 -39.17
N PHE A 497 -3.35 17.25 -38.42
CA PHE A 497 -4.55 18.02 -38.71
C PHE A 497 -4.18 19.33 -39.37
N THR A 498 -4.92 19.72 -40.41
CA THR A 498 -4.81 21.05 -41.03
C THR A 498 -6.12 21.81 -40.82
N PHE A 499 -6.08 22.91 -40.08
CA PHE A 499 -7.22 23.82 -39.90
C PHE A 499 -6.92 25.16 -40.57
N PRO A 500 -7.52 25.44 -41.74
CA PRO A 500 -7.37 26.74 -42.38
C PRO A 500 -7.87 27.85 -41.46
N GLY A 501 -7.04 28.86 -41.18
CA GLY A 501 -7.45 30.11 -40.50
C GLY A 501 -7.08 30.27 -39.02
N THR A 502 -6.23 29.43 -38.44
CA THR A 502 -5.74 29.59 -37.05
C THR A 502 -4.22 29.81 -36.98
N ALA A 503 -3.71 30.36 -35.87
CA ALA A 503 -2.29 30.70 -35.67
C ALA A 503 -1.34 29.48 -35.66
N ASN A 504 -1.89 28.25 -35.60
CA ASN A 504 -1.16 27.00 -35.80
C ASN A 504 -1.99 26.13 -36.76
N PRO A 505 -1.86 26.35 -38.09
CA PRO A 505 -2.73 25.69 -39.05
C PRO A 505 -2.46 24.19 -39.13
N GLU A 506 -1.32 23.71 -38.64
CA GLU A 506 -0.96 22.30 -38.61
C GLU A 506 -0.57 21.82 -37.21
N PHE A 507 -1.13 20.70 -36.77
CA PHE A 507 -0.70 20.05 -35.53
C PHE A 507 -0.80 18.52 -35.60
N THR A 508 0.02 17.84 -34.80
CA THR A 508 -0.01 16.38 -34.68
C THR A 508 -0.69 16.00 -33.37
N ALA A 509 -1.62 15.04 -33.43
CA ALA A 509 -2.27 14.46 -32.26
C ALA A 509 -2.46 12.94 -32.44
N ILE A 510 -2.80 12.24 -31.36
CA ILE A 510 -3.03 10.78 -31.36
C ILE A 510 -4.53 10.52 -31.24
N LYS A 511 -5.11 9.92 -32.28
CA LYS A 511 -6.53 9.61 -32.41
C LYS A 511 -6.82 8.16 -32.06
N VAL A 512 -7.94 7.90 -31.37
CA VAL A 512 -8.37 6.54 -31.03
C VAL A 512 -9.08 5.87 -32.21
N GLY A 513 -8.84 4.58 -32.43
CA GLY A 513 -9.36 3.81 -33.57
C GLY A 513 -10.76 3.20 -33.40
N HIS A 514 -11.34 3.23 -32.20
CA HIS A 514 -12.65 2.67 -31.94
C HIS A 514 -13.81 3.59 -32.36
N GLY A 515 -13.78 4.12 -33.59
CA GLY A 515 -14.87 4.90 -34.20
C GLY A 515 -15.18 6.28 -33.59
N SER A 516 -14.59 6.63 -32.44
CA SER A 516 -14.88 7.88 -31.73
C SER A 516 -14.34 9.13 -32.43
N ASN A 517 -13.34 8.96 -33.28
CA ASN A 517 -12.60 10.04 -33.95
C ASN A 517 -11.99 11.11 -33.01
N MET A 518 -11.90 10.81 -31.71
CA MET A 518 -11.39 11.69 -30.66
C MET A 518 -9.89 11.49 -30.40
N CYS A 519 -9.27 12.48 -29.78
CA CYS A 519 -7.85 12.53 -29.46
C CYS A 519 -7.58 12.12 -28.01
N MET A 520 -6.44 11.46 -27.78
CA MET A 520 -5.92 11.22 -26.43
C MET A 520 -5.38 12.53 -25.84
N ALA A 521 -5.95 12.96 -24.73
CA ALA A 521 -5.54 14.16 -24.02
C ALA A 521 -5.89 14.07 -22.52
N PRO A 522 -5.25 14.86 -21.64
CA PRO A 522 -5.77 15.08 -20.30
C PRO A 522 -7.05 15.94 -20.36
N HIS A 523 -7.83 15.96 -19.28
CA HIS A 523 -8.99 16.84 -19.19
C HIS A 523 -8.60 18.33 -19.32
N PRO A 524 -9.32 19.17 -20.09
CA PRO A 524 -8.95 20.58 -20.33
C PRO A 524 -8.84 21.44 -19.06
N SER A 525 -9.52 21.10 -17.96
CA SER A 525 -9.40 21.82 -16.69
C SER A 525 -8.26 21.31 -15.78
N GLN A 526 -7.57 20.24 -16.17
CA GLN A 526 -6.55 19.56 -15.35
C GLN A 526 -5.20 19.40 -16.06
N TYR A 527 -5.06 19.94 -17.28
CA TYR A 527 -3.87 19.73 -18.12
C TYR A 527 -2.55 20.26 -17.52
N TYR A 528 -2.59 21.13 -16.50
CA TYR A 528 -1.40 21.62 -15.79
C TYR A 528 -0.92 20.68 -14.67
N LEU A 529 -1.76 19.75 -14.20
CA LEU A 529 -1.42 18.85 -13.10
C LEU A 529 -0.53 17.69 -13.56
N ASP A 530 0.50 17.40 -12.76
CA ASP A 530 1.13 16.10 -12.81
C ASP A 530 0.14 15.03 -12.34
N ARG A 531 0.15 13.89 -13.04
CA ARG A 531 -0.77 12.75 -12.84
C ARG A 531 -2.20 12.97 -13.30
N ALA A 532 -2.49 13.99 -14.11
CA ALA A 532 -3.80 14.10 -14.75
C ALA A 532 -4.05 12.88 -15.66
N GLN A 533 -5.19 12.23 -15.46
CA GLN A 533 -5.61 11.05 -16.22
C GLN A 533 -5.81 11.41 -17.69
N LEU A 534 -5.25 10.60 -18.59
CA LEU A 534 -5.55 10.72 -20.01
C LEU A 534 -6.88 10.06 -20.32
N GLY A 535 -7.65 10.69 -21.18
CA GLY A 535 -8.89 10.18 -21.74
C GLY A 535 -9.00 10.53 -23.22
N GLN A 536 -10.11 10.17 -23.85
CA GLN A 536 -10.43 10.65 -25.19
C GLN A 536 -11.28 11.94 -25.13
N TYR A 537 -10.92 12.94 -25.95
CA TYR A 537 -11.63 14.22 -26.04
C TYR A 537 -11.68 14.70 -27.50
N GLN A 538 -12.53 15.68 -27.79
CA GLN A 538 -12.55 16.34 -29.09
C GLN A 538 -11.14 16.84 -29.45
N CYS A 539 -10.71 16.62 -30.69
CA CYS A 539 -9.42 17.10 -31.19
C CYS A 539 -9.53 18.62 -31.43
N THR A 540 -8.85 19.42 -30.62
CA THR A 540 -8.95 20.89 -30.60
C THR A 540 -7.70 21.60 -31.13
N GLY A 541 -6.53 20.95 -31.10
CA GLY A 541 -5.26 21.60 -31.47
C GLY A 541 -4.73 22.54 -30.40
N ASN A 542 -5.16 22.36 -29.15
CA ASN A 542 -4.64 23.08 -28.00
C ASN A 542 -3.33 22.46 -27.49
N SER A 543 -2.69 23.10 -26.52
CA SER A 543 -1.39 22.63 -26.04
C SER A 543 -1.40 21.20 -25.45
N PHE A 544 -2.55 20.77 -24.92
CA PHE A 544 -2.71 19.53 -24.19
C PHE A 544 -3.12 18.31 -25.03
N ASP A 545 -3.57 18.49 -26.27
CA ASP A 545 -3.83 17.40 -27.23
C ASP A 545 -2.81 17.38 -28.39
N ARG A 546 -1.98 18.42 -28.50
CA ARG A 546 -0.83 18.50 -29.41
C ARG A 546 0.39 17.80 -28.86
N ILE A 547 1.00 16.96 -29.68
CA ILE A 547 2.28 16.31 -29.38
C ILE A 547 3.43 16.88 -30.21
N VAL A 548 4.61 16.95 -29.62
CA VAL A 548 5.87 17.45 -30.22
C VAL A 548 6.91 16.36 -30.41
N THR A 549 6.54 15.10 -30.18
CA THR A 549 7.41 13.94 -30.37
C THR A 549 7.80 13.83 -31.84
N PRO A 550 9.10 13.87 -32.17
CA PRO A 550 9.55 13.65 -33.54
C PRO A 550 9.36 12.18 -33.89
N PHE A 551 8.51 11.89 -34.88
CA PHE A 551 8.31 10.54 -35.39
C PHE A 551 9.12 10.34 -36.66
N PRO A 552 10.03 9.36 -36.74
CA PRO A 552 10.80 9.09 -37.95
C PRO A 552 9.99 8.50 -39.12
N TYR A 553 8.67 8.30 -38.97
CA TYR A 553 7.81 7.63 -39.96
C TYR A 553 6.47 8.34 -40.19
N LEU A 554 6.44 9.67 -40.16
CA LEU A 554 5.30 10.46 -40.68
C LEU A 554 5.57 10.88 -42.13
N ASN A 555 5.72 9.88 -43.01
CA ASN A 555 5.58 10.01 -44.46
C ASN A 555 4.56 9.01 -44.96
#